data_AF-A0AB40ALC6-F1
#
_entry.id   AF-A0AB40ALC6-F1
#
_cell.length_a   1.000
_cell.length_b   1.000
_cell.length_c   1.000
_cell.angle_alpha   90.00
_cell.angle_beta   90.00
_cell.angle_gamma   90.00
#
_symmetry.space_group_name_H-M   'P 1'
#
loop_
_entity.id
_entity.type
_entity.pdbx_description
1 polymer ?
#
loop_
_entity_poly.entity_id
_entity_poly.type
_entity_poly.pdbx_seq_one_letter_code
_entity_poly.pdbx_strand_id
1 'polypeptide(L)'
;MTYIHHFRVEIFATVIDEVAEELNNRFNEANTNLLKGVLSLDPSNNFARFDHHEILHLARLYSEDFSTAELAELHYQLELYIDAIRGDPDFYNLVDVGALAIKMVKA
;
A
#
# COMPACT_ATOMS: atom_id res chain seq x y z
N MET A 1 -38.45 -16.44 -0.17
CA MET A 1 -37.18 -15.89 -0.70
C MET A 1 -37.39 -15.73 -2.21
N THR A 2 -37.69 -14.50 -2.61
CA THR A 2 -38.58 -14.18 -3.73
C THR A 2 -37.76 -13.55 -4.86
N TYR A 3 -37.98 -13.94 -6.12
CA TYR A 3 -37.34 -13.50 -7.39
C TYR A 3 -36.57 -12.16 -7.39
N ILE A 4 -37.08 -11.12 -6.75
CA ILE A 4 -36.43 -9.81 -6.56
C ILE A 4 -35.05 -9.94 -5.88
N HIS A 5 -34.89 -10.81 -4.88
CA HIS A 5 -33.61 -11.06 -4.22
C HIS A 5 -32.60 -11.73 -5.17
N HIS A 6 -33.06 -12.67 -5.99
CA HIS A 6 -32.20 -13.34 -6.98
C HIS A 6 -31.73 -12.35 -8.05
N PHE A 7 -32.65 -11.55 -8.60
CA PHE A 7 -32.35 -10.53 -9.61
C PHE A 7 -31.40 -9.45 -9.08
N ARG A 8 -31.59 -8.99 -7.84
CA ARG A 8 -30.68 -8.04 -7.20
C ARG A 8 -29.28 -8.62 -7.02
N VAL A 9 -29.18 -9.86 -6.54
CA VAL A 9 -27.89 -10.52 -6.34
C VAL A 9 -27.16 -10.72 -7.66
N GLU A 10 -27.86 -11.13 -8.72
CA GLU A 10 -27.27 -11.29 -10.06
C GLU A 10 -26.72 -9.97 -10.60
N ILE A 11 -27.49 -8.88 -10.52
CA ILE A 11 -27.01 -7.55 -10.95
C ILE A 11 -25.78 -7.13 -10.15
N PHE A 12 -25.80 -7.29 -8.81
CA PHE A 12 -24.65 -6.94 -7.99
C PHE A 12 -23.42 -7.79 -8.35
N ALA A 13 -23.60 -9.09 -8.59
CA ALA A 13 -22.52 -9.97 -9.01
C ALA A 13 -21.93 -9.54 -10.35
N THR A 14 -22.76 -9.25 -11.36
CA THR A 14 -22.30 -8.76 -12.67
C THR A 14 -21.53 -7.45 -12.55
N VAL A 15 -22.02 -6.49 -11.76
CA VAL A 15 -21.32 -5.21 -11.55
C VAL A 15 -19.98 -5.42 -10.83
N ILE A 16 -19.91 -6.33 -9.86
CA ILE A 16 -18.65 -6.68 -9.18
C ILE A 16 -17.65 -7.30 -10.17
N ASP A 17 -18.10 -8.21 -11.02
CA ASP A 17 -17.26 -8.87 -12.02
C ASP A 17 -16.72 -7.86 -13.04
N GLU A 18 -17.56 -6.94 -13.55
CA GLU A 18 -17.14 -5.86 -14.47
C GLU A 18 -16.10 -4.92 -13.83
N VAL A 19 -16.34 -4.51 -12.57
CA VAL A 19 -15.40 -3.65 -11.83
C VAL A 19 -14.07 -4.37 -11.56
N ALA A 20 -14.12 -5.66 -11.23
CA ALA A 20 -12.92 -6.47 -11.01
C ALA A 20 -12.11 -6.64 -12.32
N GLU A 21 -12.79 -6.86 -13.45
CA GLU A 21 -12.14 -6.94 -14.76
C GLU A 21 -11.50 -5.60 -15.14
N GLU A 22 -12.20 -4.48 -14.95
CA GLU A 22 -11.64 -3.15 -15.20
C GLU A 22 -10.44 -2.85 -14.31
N LEU A 23 -10.51 -3.21 -13.03
CA LEU A 23 -9.38 -3.09 -12.10
C LEU A 23 -8.18 -3.92 -12.57
N ASN A 24 -8.38 -5.19 -12.96
CA ASN A 24 -7.30 -6.04 -13.45
C ASN A 24 -6.69 -5.51 -14.76
N ASN A 25 -7.50 -4.91 -15.63
CA ASN A 25 -7.04 -4.29 -16.87
C ASN A 25 -6.21 -3.03 -16.62
N ARG A 26 -6.55 -2.24 -15.59
CA ARG A 26 -5.83 -0.99 -15.22
C ARG A 26 -4.61 -1.24 -14.34
N PHE A 27 -4.70 -2.23 -13.44
CA PHE A 27 -3.68 -2.60 -12.49
C PHE A 27 -3.18 -4.01 -12.79
N ASN A 28 -2.18 -4.11 -13.66
CA ASN A 28 -1.41 -5.34 -13.78
C ASN A 28 -0.74 -5.69 -12.42
N GLU A 29 -0.14 -6.88 -12.34
CA GLU A 29 0.49 -7.36 -11.10
C GLU A 29 1.50 -6.37 -10.52
N ALA A 30 2.34 -5.76 -11.38
CA ALA A 30 3.32 -4.76 -10.97
C ALA A 30 2.67 -3.50 -10.38
N ASN A 31 1.64 -2.95 -11.06
CA ASN A 31 0.91 -1.77 -10.59
C ASN A 31 0.15 -2.03 -9.29
N THR A 32 -0.40 -3.24 -9.13
CA THR A 32 -1.07 -3.66 -7.90
C THR A 32 -0.08 -3.74 -6.75
N ASN A 33 1.08 -4.33 -6.97
CA ASN A 33 2.13 -4.41 -5.97
C ASN A 33 2.64 -3.01 -5.60
N LEU A 34 2.88 -2.13 -6.58
CA LEU A 34 3.21 -0.71 -6.37
C LEU A 34 2.19 -0.03 -5.45
N LEU A 35 0.90 -0.20 -5.72
CA LEU A 35 -0.15 0.39 -4.90
C LEU A 35 -0.13 -0.16 -3.46
N LYS A 36 0.10 -1.46 -3.26
CA LYS A 36 0.19 -2.06 -1.92
C LYS A 36 1.35 -1.48 -1.10
N GLY A 37 2.53 -1.35 -1.69
CA GLY A 37 3.67 -0.77 -0.97
C GLY A 37 3.53 0.73 -0.72
N VAL A 38 2.79 1.48 -1.55
CA VAL A 38 2.42 2.87 -1.23
C VAL A 38 1.41 2.92 -0.07
N LEU A 39 0.43 2.00 -0.06
CA LEU A 39 -0.57 1.90 1.00
C LEU A 39 0.01 1.47 2.34
N SER A 40 1.14 0.77 2.37
CA SER A 40 1.82 0.42 3.62
C SER A 40 2.56 1.62 4.25
N LEU A 41 2.79 2.69 3.49
CA LEU A 41 3.31 3.95 4.02
C LEU A 41 2.21 4.90 4.50
N ASP A 42 0.95 4.46 4.53
CA ASP A 42 -0.17 5.28 5.00
C ASP A 42 0.06 5.69 6.48
N PRO A 43 0.21 7.00 6.77
CA PRO A 43 0.45 7.47 8.13
C PRO A 43 -0.79 7.37 9.03
N SER A 44 -1.97 7.11 8.46
CA SER A 44 -3.21 7.05 9.22
C SER A 44 -3.14 6.04 10.36
N ASN A 45 -3.79 6.37 11.48
CA ASN A 45 -3.83 5.56 12.70
C ASN A 45 -2.41 5.14 13.17
N ASN A 46 -1.46 6.09 13.16
CA ASN A 46 -0.07 5.87 13.55
C ASN A 46 0.61 4.76 12.73
N PHE A 47 0.49 4.84 11.40
CA PHE A 47 1.05 3.88 10.47
C PHE A 47 0.56 2.44 10.72
N ALA A 48 -0.73 2.26 11.05
CA ALA A 48 -1.28 0.94 11.38
C ALA A 48 -1.19 -0.07 10.22
N ARG A 49 -1.13 0.42 8.98
CA ARG A 49 -1.02 -0.39 7.76
C ARG A 49 0.42 -0.71 7.36
N PHE A 50 1.39 -0.27 8.16
CA PHE A 50 2.79 -0.47 7.85
C PHE A 50 3.15 -1.94 7.78
N ASP A 51 3.69 -2.32 6.63
CA ASP A 51 4.20 -3.64 6.34
C ASP A 51 5.49 -3.47 5.54
N HIS A 52 6.61 -3.76 6.20
CA HIS A 52 7.93 -3.66 5.59
C HIS A 52 8.12 -4.73 4.49
N HIS A 53 7.38 -5.85 4.53
CA HIS A 53 7.45 -6.86 3.47
C HIS A 53 6.86 -6.35 2.16
N GLU A 54 5.75 -5.61 2.21
CA GLU A 54 5.16 -4.98 1.02
C GLU A 54 6.11 -3.94 0.41
N ILE A 55 6.83 -3.18 1.24
CA ILE A 55 7.84 -2.20 0.76
C ILE A 55 9.06 -2.91 0.18
N LEU A 56 9.56 -3.97 0.83
CA LEU A 56 10.66 -4.78 0.29
C LEU A 56 10.29 -5.48 -1.00
N HIS A 57 9.03 -5.91 -1.13
CA HIS A 57 8.52 -6.48 -2.38
C HIS A 57 8.59 -5.46 -3.51
N LEU A 58 8.30 -4.16 -3.25
CA LEU A 58 8.52 -3.10 -4.23
C LEU A 58 9.98 -3.02 -4.66
N ALA A 59 10.92 -2.96 -3.72
CA ALA A 59 12.34 -2.87 -4.03
C ALA A 59 12.81 -4.06 -4.89
N ARG A 60 12.25 -5.26 -4.65
CA ARG A 60 12.52 -6.46 -5.47
C ARG A 60 11.97 -6.38 -6.89
N LEU A 61 10.92 -5.61 -7.16
CA LEU A 61 10.47 -5.36 -8.54
C LEU A 61 11.49 -4.56 -9.35
N TYR A 62 12.36 -3.80 -8.67
CA TYR A 62 13.47 -3.06 -9.23
C TYR A 62 14.80 -3.79 -8.98
N SER A 63 14.86 -5.07 -9.35
CA SER A 63 16.03 -5.93 -9.08
C SER A 63 17.35 -5.43 -9.69
N GLU A 64 17.29 -4.57 -10.71
CA GLU A 64 18.46 -3.92 -11.31
C GLU A 64 18.98 -2.74 -10.47
N ASP A 65 18.11 -2.12 -9.64
CA ASP A 65 18.44 -0.95 -8.83
C ASP A 65 18.86 -1.32 -7.39
N PHE A 66 18.58 -2.56 -6.95
CA PHE A 66 18.90 -3.03 -5.60
C PHE A 66 19.66 -4.37 -5.62
N SER A 67 20.85 -4.37 -5.04
CA SER A 67 21.57 -5.59 -4.70
C SER A 67 20.95 -6.34 -3.52
N THR A 68 21.30 -7.60 -3.35
CA THR A 68 20.85 -8.41 -2.21
C THR A 68 21.30 -7.84 -0.86
N ALA A 69 22.47 -7.20 -0.82
CA ALA A 69 22.97 -6.53 0.38
C ALA A 69 22.14 -5.27 0.70
N GLU A 70 21.81 -4.47 -0.32
CA GLU A 70 20.96 -3.28 -0.16
C GLU A 70 19.53 -3.64 0.28
N LEU A 71 18.97 -4.76 -0.21
CA LEU A 71 17.68 -5.24 0.25
C LEU A 71 17.69 -5.69 1.72
N ALA A 72 18.79 -6.31 2.17
CA ALA A 72 18.95 -6.71 3.57
C ALA A 72 19.11 -5.49 4.48
N GLU A 73 19.87 -4.49 4.04
CA GLU A 73 20.03 -3.21 4.74
C GLU A 73 18.69 -2.46 4.79
N LEU A 74 17.97 -2.37 3.67
CA LEU A 74 16.66 -1.73 3.60
C LEU A 74 15.66 -2.35 4.57
N HIS A 75 15.68 -3.69 4.72
CA HIS A 75 14.82 -4.37 5.68
C HIS A 75 15.03 -3.84 7.10
N TYR A 76 16.29 -3.76 7.54
CA TYR A 76 16.64 -3.23 8.85
C TYR A 76 16.30 -1.73 8.99
N GLN A 77 16.57 -0.94 7.95
CA GLN A 77 16.24 0.49 7.93
C GLN A 77 14.73 0.75 8.04
N LEU A 78 13.90 -0.11 7.45
CA LEU A 78 12.45 0.02 7.54
C LEU A 78 11.91 -0.25 8.96
N GLU A 79 12.52 -1.17 9.70
CA GLU A 79 12.19 -1.40 11.11
C GLU A 79 12.57 -0.19 11.98
N LEU A 80 13.76 0.37 11.77
CA LEU A 80 14.18 1.58 12.47
C LEU A 80 13.31 2.80 12.12
N TYR A 81 12.96 2.93 10.84
CA TYR A 81 12.12 4.01 10.33
C TYR A 81 10.76 4.05 11.03
N ILE A 82 10.08 2.90 11.11
CA ILE A 82 8.74 2.86 11.70
C ILE A 82 8.76 3.13 13.20
N ASP A 83 9.77 2.64 13.91
CA ASP A 83 9.95 2.90 15.34
C ASP A 83 10.21 4.38 15.61
N ALA A 84 11.07 5.01 14.80
CA ALA A 84 11.37 6.43 14.92
C ALA A 84 10.14 7.29 14.66
N ILE A 85 9.42 7.04 13.57
CA ILE A 85 8.30 7.90 13.15
C ILE A 85 7.06 7.72 14.01
N ARG A 86 6.77 6.51 14.50
CA ARG A 86 5.70 6.31 15.49
C ARG A 86 6.02 6.96 16.84
N GLY A 87 7.30 7.18 17.13
CA GLY A 87 7.76 7.90 18.32
C GLY A 87 7.75 9.42 18.16
N ASP A 88 7.62 9.93 16.94
CA ASP A 88 7.76 11.35 16.64
C ASP A 88 6.39 12.06 16.55
N PRO A 89 6.07 12.99 17.48
CA PRO A 89 4.82 13.74 17.47
C PRO A 89 4.55 14.50 16.18
N ASP A 90 5.60 14.86 15.44
CA ASP A 90 5.51 15.58 14.18
C ASP A 90 4.80 14.79 13.07
N PHE A 91 4.66 13.48 13.23
CA PHE A 91 4.05 12.58 12.25
C PHE A 91 2.64 12.07 12.64
N TYR A 92 2.14 12.42 13.85
CA TYR A 92 0.89 11.82 14.39
C TYR A 92 -0.39 12.19 13.63
N ASN A 93 -0.42 13.37 13.00
CA ASN A 93 -1.63 13.93 12.38
C ASN A 93 -1.56 14.00 10.85
N LEU A 94 -0.71 13.18 10.23
CA LEU A 94 -0.64 13.08 8.78
C LEU A 94 -1.83 12.26 8.26
N VAL A 95 -2.52 12.80 7.27
CA VAL A 95 -3.81 12.27 6.79
C VAL A 95 -3.64 11.31 5.60
N ASP A 96 -2.58 11.50 4.83
CA ASP A 96 -2.29 10.69 3.64
C ASP A 96 -0.78 10.64 3.35
N VAL A 97 -0.42 9.80 2.38
CA VAL A 97 0.97 9.61 1.93
C VAL A 97 1.57 10.89 1.30
N GLY A 98 0.74 11.80 0.79
CA GLY A 98 1.19 13.08 0.24
C GLY A 98 1.65 14.03 1.34
N ALA A 99 0.90 14.11 2.44
CA ALA A 99 1.28 14.85 3.64
C ALA A 99 2.58 14.28 4.24
N LEU A 100 2.71 12.95 4.27
CA LEU A 100 3.95 12.27 4.66
C LEU A 100 5.13 12.68 3.77
N ALA A 101 4.98 12.61 2.45
CA ALA A 101 6.04 12.98 1.52
C ALA A 101 6.49 14.44 1.71
N ILE A 102 5.55 15.37 1.89
CA ILE A 102 5.88 16.78 2.19
C ILE A 102 6.62 16.91 3.52
N LYS A 103 6.22 16.15 4.54
CA LYS A 103 6.84 16.19 5.87
C LYS A 103 8.27 15.64 5.83
N MET A 104 8.51 14.54 5.13
CA MET A 104 9.83 13.91 5.00
C MET A 104 10.85 14.78 4.26
N VAL A 105 10.43 15.67 3.36
CA VAL A 105 11.34 16.59 2.64
C VAL A 105 11.67 17.84 3.45
N LYS A 106 10.81 18.21 4.41
CA LYS A 106 11.02 19.38 5.28
C LYS A 106 11.84 19.06 6.52
N ALA A 107 11.96 17.78 6.86
CA ALA A 107 12.71 17.28 8.01
C ALA A 107 14.23 17.40 7.79
#